data_AF-A0AAN4Z4E8-F1
#
_entry.id   AF-A0AAN4Z4E8-F1
#
_cell.length_a   1.000
_cell.length_b   1.000
_cell.length_c   1.000
_cell.angle_alpha   90.00
_cell.angle_beta   90.00
_cell.angle_gamma   90.00
#
_symmetry.space_group_name_H-M   'P 1'
#
loop_
_entity.id
_entity.type
_entity.pdbx_description
1 polymer ?
#
loop_
_entity_poly.entity_id
_entity_poly.type
_entity_poly.pdbx_seq_one_letter_code
_entity_poly.pdbx_strand_id
1 'polypeptide(L)'
;NMATGKPDGSPLVKRFKRSEGNPAESDDTGEELGGESALPIEQLPQELIRLIVGYLPWKTNRRLRAGLPGTTVKIMIPRINQELFELRLASQAEFFVENNIVVNEQFIYLFYDTMDKHSILLDHLINCVGKSIVEFAIRSSFLHSPSPVQRDPLVKILQEIRFRSLDISNVDIDDEFANVLEEYAFPNIDMISIEARWMSLSDPRTFLLKISSNVRFVYLSMIVHYINLPDFDYVELIAQMFSNKMDTLELTSLPRGHINLLRERLPCLGKKIWFSTESSIDNLNYTINEHRVKADGRHLTIKHISRLSEHY
;
A
#
# COMPACT_ATOMS: atom_id res chain seq x y z
N ASN A 1 -15.31 54.25 -12.44
CA ASN A 1 -14.93 53.82 -11.08
C ASN A 1 -15.78 52.64 -10.61
N MET A 2 -15.45 51.42 -11.05
CA MET A 2 -15.75 50.18 -10.33
C MET A 2 -14.67 49.17 -10.74
N ALA A 3 -13.78 48.86 -9.81
CA ALA A 3 -12.68 47.94 -9.97
C ALA A 3 -13.12 46.55 -9.48
N THR A 4 -13.02 45.54 -10.35
CA THR A 4 -13.19 44.13 -9.99
C THR A 4 -11.81 43.47 -9.97
N GLY A 5 -11.23 43.37 -8.78
CA GLY A 5 -9.97 42.65 -8.54
C GLY A 5 -10.20 41.14 -8.59
N LYS A 6 -9.48 40.45 -9.47
CA LYS A 6 -9.27 39.00 -9.42
C LYS A 6 -8.01 38.71 -8.61
N PRO A 7 -8.01 37.74 -7.68
CA PRO A 7 -6.78 37.26 -7.08
C PRO A 7 -6.12 36.21 -8.00
N ASP A 8 -4.88 36.50 -8.37
CA ASP A 8 -3.95 35.61 -9.07
C ASP A 8 -3.35 34.64 -8.03
N GLY A 9 -3.64 33.35 -8.21
CA GLY A 9 -3.24 32.27 -7.30
C GLY A 9 -2.19 31.37 -7.94
N SER A 10 -0.99 31.90 -8.17
CA SER A 10 0.16 31.13 -8.63
C SER A 10 0.98 30.62 -7.42
N PRO A 11 1.20 29.29 -7.24
CA PRO A 11 2.08 28.80 -6.19
C PRO A 11 3.54 28.92 -6.61
N LEU A 12 4.28 29.75 -5.87
CA LEU A 12 5.73 29.89 -5.92
C LEU A 12 6.43 28.58 -5.54
N VAL A 13 7.05 27.94 -6.52
CA VAL A 13 8.03 26.85 -6.33
C VAL A 13 9.34 27.45 -5.80
N LYS A 14 9.57 27.35 -4.48
CA LYS A 14 10.89 27.65 -3.89
C LYS A 14 11.84 26.48 -4.13
N ARG A 15 12.73 26.65 -5.11
CA ARG A 15 13.94 25.81 -5.31
C ARG A 15 14.92 26.04 -4.15
N PHE A 16 15.23 25.01 -3.38
CA PHE A 16 16.39 25.00 -2.50
C PHE A 16 17.66 24.80 -3.35
N LYS A 17 18.54 25.80 -3.33
CA LYS A 17 19.92 25.70 -3.82
C LYS A 17 20.77 25.00 -2.73
N ARG A 18 21.45 23.92 -3.09
CA ARG A 18 22.56 23.36 -2.29
C ARG A 18 23.77 24.28 -2.46
N SER A 19 24.29 24.80 -1.35
CA SER A 19 25.62 25.42 -1.29
C SER A 19 26.65 24.33 -1.04
N GLU A 20 27.55 24.13 -2.01
CA GLU A 20 28.78 23.37 -1.82
C GLU A 20 29.76 24.25 -1.04
N GLY A 21 30.12 23.83 0.16
CA GLY A 21 31.20 24.40 0.95
C GLY A 21 32.31 23.38 1.08
N ASN A 22 33.48 23.69 0.50
CA ASN A 22 34.73 22.98 0.76
C ASN A 22 35.18 23.23 2.20
N PRO A 23 35.61 22.20 2.96
CA PRO A 23 36.40 22.42 4.15
C PRO A 23 37.88 22.50 3.80
N ALA A 24 38.51 23.53 4.36
CA ALA A 24 39.94 23.78 4.31
C ALA A 24 40.72 22.74 5.14
N GLU A 25 41.94 22.52 4.70
CA GLU A 25 43.01 21.80 5.39
C GLU A 25 43.28 22.42 6.77
N SER A 26 43.37 21.57 7.79
CA SER A 26 44.06 21.90 9.03
C SER A 26 44.84 20.68 9.49
N ASP A 27 46.16 20.77 9.39
CA ASP A 27 47.12 19.98 10.13
C ASP A 27 46.89 20.20 11.64
N ASP A 28 46.67 19.14 12.40
CA ASP A 28 47.14 19.13 13.78
C ASP A 28 47.44 17.70 14.28
N THR A 29 48.44 17.69 15.12
CA THR A 29 49.30 16.64 15.62
C THR A 29 48.63 15.54 16.44
N GLY A 30 49.26 14.36 16.39
CA GLY A 30 48.74 13.13 16.97
C GLY A 30 48.70 13.06 18.49
N GLU A 31 47.67 12.36 18.96
CA GLU A 31 47.70 11.54 20.16
C GLU A 31 47.06 10.20 19.80
N GLU A 32 47.89 9.14 19.70
CA GLU A 32 47.44 7.75 19.60
C GLU A 32 46.82 7.33 20.94
N LEU A 33 45.52 7.59 21.11
CA LEU A 33 44.70 6.86 22.05
C LEU A 33 44.27 5.56 21.37
N GLY A 34 44.70 4.43 21.95
CA GLY A 34 44.38 3.08 21.47
C GLY A 34 42.89 2.91 21.24
N GLY A 35 42.51 2.93 19.96
CA GLY A 35 41.14 2.71 19.53
C GLY A 35 40.78 1.25 19.76
N GLU A 36 40.08 0.96 20.86
CA GLU A 36 39.17 -0.17 20.87
C GLU A 36 38.25 0.03 19.68
N SER A 37 38.45 -0.76 18.62
CA SER A 37 37.57 -0.80 17.48
C SER A 37 36.20 -1.20 18.01
N ALA A 38 35.32 -0.22 18.22
CA ALA A 38 33.93 -0.48 18.55
C ALA A 38 33.41 -1.46 17.48
N LEU A 39 33.00 -2.65 17.91
CA LEU A 39 32.42 -3.63 17.00
C LEU A 39 31.24 -2.94 16.30
N PRO A 40 31.23 -2.87 14.96
CA PRO A 40 30.11 -2.31 14.21
C PRO A 40 28.82 -2.96 14.71
N ILE A 41 27.75 -2.16 14.88
CA ILE A 41 26.47 -2.65 15.42
C ILE A 41 25.92 -3.84 14.59
N GLU A 42 26.34 -3.93 13.33
CA GLU A 42 26.06 -5.01 12.39
C GLU A 42 26.71 -6.35 12.77
N GLN A 43 27.68 -6.36 13.68
CA GLN A 43 28.37 -7.57 14.18
C GLN A 43 27.82 -8.07 15.52
N LEU A 44 26.84 -7.36 16.12
CA LEU A 44 26.19 -7.83 17.34
C LEU A 44 25.28 -9.04 17.06
N PRO A 45 25.13 -9.95 18.04
CA PRO A 45 24.07 -10.96 18.00
C PRO A 45 22.70 -10.34 17.71
N GLN A 46 21.89 -11.03 16.91
CA GLN A 46 20.61 -10.50 16.42
C GLN A 46 19.65 -10.13 17.57
N GLU A 47 19.75 -10.83 18.69
CA GLU A 47 19.01 -10.62 19.93
C GLU A 47 19.37 -9.29 20.60
N LEU A 48 20.66 -8.92 20.59
CA LEU A 48 21.14 -7.65 21.13
C LEU A 48 20.79 -6.49 20.20
N ILE A 49 20.89 -6.69 18.88
CA ILE A 49 20.39 -5.72 17.90
C ILE A 49 18.90 -5.47 18.14
N ARG A 50 18.08 -6.53 18.28
CA ARG A 50 16.65 -6.43 18.60
C ARG A 50 16.39 -5.66 19.88
N LEU A 51 17.16 -5.92 20.94
CA LEU A 51 17.05 -5.22 22.22
C LEU A 51 17.34 -3.72 22.05
N ILE A 52 18.45 -3.36 21.41
CA ILE A 52 18.85 -1.96 21.17
C ILE A 52 17.82 -1.24 20.29
N VAL A 53 17.34 -1.91 19.24
CA VAL A 53 16.24 -1.47 18.37
C VAL A 53 14.91 -1.34 19.14
N GLY A 54 14.71 -2.01 20.26
CA GLY A 54 13.53 -1.81 21.12
C GLY A 54 13.52 -0.46 21.84
N TYR A 55 14.70 0.06 22.20
CA TYR A 55 14.84 1.25 23.06
C TYR A 55 15.12 2.56 22.31
N LEU A 56 15.48 2.50 21.02
CA LEU A 56 15.79 3.70 20.24
C LEU A 56 14.53 4.39 19.70
N PRO A 57 14.43 5.73 19.79
CA PRO A 57 13.40 6.49 19.09
C PRO A 57 13.35 6.14 17.60
N TRP A 58 12.15 5.99 17.04
CA TRP A 58 11.95 5.50 15.67
C TRP A 58 12.83 6.18 14.62
N LYS A 59 12.94 7.51 14.68
CA LYS A 59 13.74 8.31 13.72
C LYS A 59 15.20 7.87 13.66
N THR A 60 15.76 7.43 14.79
CA THR A 60 17.14 6.92 14.92
C THR A 60 17.25 5.47 14.43
N ASN A 61 16.14 4.73 14.51
CA ASN A 61 16.10 3.28 14.36
C ASN A 61 15.74 2.81 12.95
N ARG A 62 15.14 3.66 12.12
CA ARG A 62 14.73 3.32 10.76
C ARG A 62 15.84 2.69 9.91
N ARG A 63 17.09 3.13 10.09
CA ARG A 63 18.26 2.55 9.40
C ARG A 63 18.68 1.19 9.96
N LEU A 64 18.55 0.99 11.27
CA LEU A 64 18.90 -0.27 11.94
C LEU A 64 17.85 -1.36 11.67
N ARG A 65 16.60 -0.96 11.48
CA ARG A 65 15.51 -1.86 11.07
C ARG A 65 15.47 -2.13 9.56
N ALA A 66 16.14 -1.32 8.74
CA ALA A 66 16.22 -1.54 7.31
C ALA A 66 17.03 -2.83 7.03
N GLY A 67 16.33 -3.96 6.91
CA GLY A 67 16.90 -5.29 6.73
C GLY A 67 16.50 -6.30 7.80
N LEU A 68 15.84 -5.88 8.88
CA LEU A 68 15.29 -6.81 9.86
C LEU A 68 13.89 -7.30 9.44
N PRO A 69 13.59 -8.59 9.60
CA PRO A 69 12.28 -9.16 9.28
C PRO A 69 11.21 -8.60 10.22
N GLY A 70 10.18 -7.99 9.66
CA GLY A 70 9.07 -7.43 10.44
C GLY A 70 7.80 -7.32 9.60
N THR A 71 6.68 -7.27 10.29
CA THR A 71 5.39 -6.93 9.67
C THR A 71 5.00 -5.56 10.15
N THR A 72 4.80 -4.65 9.20
CA THR A 72 4.20 -3.36 9.46
C THR A 72 2.69 -3.49 9.28
N VAL A 73 1.95 -3.23 10.34
CA VAL A 73 0.49 -3.13 10.33
C VAL A 73 0.13 -1.64 10.33
N LYS A 74 -0.67 -1.23 9.35
CA LYS A 74 -1.22 0.11 9.24
C LYS A 74 -2.74 0.02 9.41
N ILE A 75 -3.29 0.79 10.33
CA ILE A 75 -4.75 0.86 10.54
C ILE A 75 -5.23 2.29 10.40
N MET A 76 -6.40 2.48 9.80
CA MET A 76 -7.10 3.76 9.77
C MET A 76 -8.30 3.72 10.71
N ILE A 77 -8.33 4.67 11.63
CA ILE A 77 -9.44 4.83 12.57
C ILE A 77 -10.01 6.26 12.53
N PRO A 78 -11.30 6.44 12.86
CA PRO A 78 -11.87 7.75 13.08
C PRO A 78 -11.10 8.50 14.17
N ARG A 79 -10.79 9.78 13.93
CA ARG A 79 -10.07 10.65 14.87
C ARG A 79 -10.76 10.77 16.22
N ILE A 80 -12.10 10.72 16.25
CA ILE A 80 -12.89 10.71 17.49
C ILE A 80 -12.55 9.52 18.41
N ASN A 81 -11.99 8.44 17.86
CA ASN A 81 -11.58 7.26 18.62
C ASN A 81 -10.09 7.27 18.97
N GLN A 82 -9.32 8.28 18.57
CA GLN A 82 -7.85 8.33 18.73
C GLN A 82 -7.42 8.21 20.19
N GLU A 83 -7.92 9.09 21.07
CA GLU A 83 -7.46 9.14 22.46
C GLU A 83 -7.76 7.84 23.21
N LEU A 84 -8.97 7.30 23.02
CA LEU A 84 -9.35 6.02 23.60
C LEU A 84 -8.47 4.88 23.10
N PHE A 85 -8.13 4.91 21.81
CA PHE A 85 -7.26 3.93 21.21
C PHE A 85 -5.83 4.02 21.77
N GLU A 86 -5.24 5.22 21.81
CA GLU A 86 -3.90 5.45 22.36
C GLU A 86 -3.82 5.05 23.83
N LEU A 87 -4.86 5.34 24.63
CA LEU A 87 -4.93 4.96 26.04
C LEU A 87 -4.98 3.44 26.23
N ARG A 88 -5.78 2.73 25.42
CA ARG A 88 -5.86 1.27 25.46
C ARG A 88 -4.54 0.63 25.07
N LEU A 89 -3.89 1.17 24.04
CA LEU A 89 -2.59 0.68 23.60
C LEU A 89 -1.50 0.93 24.66
N ALA A 90 -1.45 2.14 25.24
CA ALA A 90 -0.48 2.50 26.28
C ALA A 90 -0.62 1.64 27.55
N SER A 91 -1.82 1.10 27.81
CA SER A 91 -2.04 0.15 28.91
C SER A 91 -1.33 -1.20 28.72
N GLN A 92 -0.93 -1.52 27.48
CA GLN A 92 -0.16 -2.70 27.14
C GLN A 92 1.27 -2.28 26.81
N ALA A 93 2.17 -2.42 27.80
CA ALA A 93 3.55 -1.92 27.76
C ALA A 93 4.45 -2.46 26.64
N GLU A 94 3.94 -3.33 25.77
CA GLU A 94 4.69 -4.04 24.74
C GLU A 94 4.54 -3.45 23.33
N PHE A 95 3.66 -2.48 23.12
CA PHE A 95 3.41 -1.91 21.80
C PHE A 95 3.75 -0.43 21.72
N PHE A 96 4.55 -0.07 20.73
CA PHE A 96 4.88 1.31 20.42
C PHE A 96 4.20 1.71 19.11
N VAL A 97 3.46 2.81 19.14
CA VAL A 97 2.99 3.45 17.92
C VAL A 97 4.17 4.07 17.22
N GLU A 98 4.45 3.61 16.01
CA GLU A 98 5.61 4.06 15.26
C GLU A 98 5.43 5.50 14.79
N ASN A 99 4.25 5.79 14.23
CA ASN A 99 3.86 7.10 13.73
C ASN A 99 2.34 7.24 13.74
N ASN A 100 1.89 8.46 14.02
CA ASN A 100 0.51 8.90 13.81
C ASN A 100 0.49 9.88 12.65
N ILE A 101 -0.15 9.50 11.55
CA ILE A 101 -0.32 10.39 10.41
C ILE A 101 -1.78 10.82 10.38
N VAL A 102 -2.03 12.10 10.62
CA VAL A 102 -3.35 12.70 10.42
C VAL A 102 -3.60 12.75 8.91
N VAL A 103 -4.55 11.95 8.43
CA VAL A 103 -4.90 11.86 7.00
C VAL A 103 -5.71 13.08 6.59
N ASN A 104 -6.70 13.38 7.42
CA ASN A 104 -7.58 14.54 7.32
C ASN A 104 -8.19 14.81 8.70
N GLU A 105 -9.15 15.73 8.78
CA GLU A 105 -9.79 16.07 10.06
C GLU A 105 -10.55 14.90 10.70
N GLN A 106 -10.92 13.88 9.92
CA GLN A 106 -11.78 12.77 10.33
C GLN A 106 -11.02 11.47 10.65
N PHE A 107 -9.83 11.27 10.09
CA PHE A 107 -9.12 9.98 10.18
C PHE A 107 -7.64 10.14 10.49
N ILE A 108 -7.10 9.14 11.19
CA ILE A 108 -5.67 8.98 11.46
C ILE A 108 -5.21 7.60 11.00
N TYR A 109 -3.99 7.53 10.49
CA TYR A 109 -3.26 6.28 10.32
C TYR A 109 -2.34 6.03 11.51
N LEU A 110 -2.36 4.80 11.97
CA LEU A 110 -1.50 4.28 13.01
C LEU A 110 -0.64 3.17 12.42
N PHE A 111 0.67 3.24 12.64
CA PHE A 111 1.65 2.28 12.14
C PHE A 111 2.27 1.49 13.29
N TYR A 112 2.34 0.17 13.10
CA TYR A 112 2.91 -0.77 14.05
C TYR A 112 3.89 -1.68 13.37
N ASP A 113 5.11 -1.74 13.90
CA ASP A 113 6.05 -2.79 13.55
C ASP A 113 6.06 -3.85 14.64
N THR A 114 5.81 -5.09 14.26
CA THR A 114 5.99 -6.25 15.13
C THR A 114 7.03 -7.19 14.53
N MET A 115 8.01 -7.57 15.38
CA MET A 115 9.12 -8.44 15.01
C MET A 115 8.84 -9.91 15.33
N ASP A 116 8.15 -10.23 16.44
CA ASP A 116 7.95 -11.64 16.88
C ASP A 116 6.61 -11.90 17.61
N LYS A 117 5.79 -10.87 17.90
CA LYS A 117 4.56 -10.98 18.73
C LYS A 117 3.30 -10.61 17.96
N HIS A 118 3.17 -11.09 16.73
CA HIS A 118 2.02 -10.78 15.86
C HIS A 118 0.70 -11.17 16.53
N SER A 119 0.59 -12.36 17.12
CA SER A 119 -0.66 -12.80 17.76
C SER A 119 -1.13 -11.87 18.87
N ILE A 120 -0.23 -11.44 19.75
CA ILE A 120 -0.58 -10.55 20.88
C ILE A 120 -1.00 -9.17 20.38
N LEU A 121 -0.28 -8.59 19.41
CA LEU A 121 -0.67 -7.30 18.82
C LEU A 121 -2.05 -7.40 18.19
N LEU A 122 -2.32 -8.47 17.47
CA LEU A 122 -3.57 -8.61 16.72
C LEU A 122 -4.75 -8.96 17.60
N ASP A 123 -4.59 -9.87 18.56
CA ASP A 123 -5.59 -10.12 19.61
C ASP A 123 -5.90 -8.79 20.34
N HIS A 124 -4.90 -7.93 20.54
CA HIS A 124 -5.10 -6.60 21.11
C HIS A 124 -5.81 -5.63 20.15
N LEU A 125 -5.48 -5.59 18.87
CA LEU A 125 -6.18 -4.76 17.86
C LEU A 125 -7.65 -5.17 17.75
N ILE A 126 -7.93 -6.47 17.76
CA ILE A 126 -9.29 -7.02 17.81
C ILE A 126 -10.03 -6.47 19.04
N ASN A 127 -9.43 -6.60 20.23
CA ASN A 127 -10.02 -6.16 21.49
C ASN A 127 -10.17 -4.64 21.61
N CYS A 128 -9.24 -3.87 21.04
CA CYS A 128 -9.19 -2.42 21.21
C CYS A 128 -10.00 -1.65 20.19
N VAL A 129 -10.10 -2.15 18.96
CA VAL A 129 -10.67 -1.36 17.85
C VAL A 129 -12.05 -1.83 17.45
N GLY A 130 -12.34 -3.13 17.52
CA GLY A 130 -13.61 -3.69 17.04
C GLY A 130 -14.02 -3.11 15.67
N LYS A 131 -15.34 -2.98 15.43
CA LYS A 131 -15.99 -2.52 14.18
C LYS A 131 -15.64 -1.09 13.71
N SER A 132 -14.63 -0.44 14.29
CA SER A 132 -14.29 0.96 14.05
C SER A 132 -13.16 1.16 13.03
N ILE A 133 -12.55 0.08 12.54
CA ILE A 133 -11.48 0.15 11.54
C ILE A 133 -12.11 0.43 10.18
N VAL A 134 -11.63 1.50 9.52
CA VAL A 134 -12.08 1.83 8.16
C VAL A 134 -11.21 1.16 7.11
N GLU A 135 -9.89 1.18 7.33
CA GLU A 135 -8.89 0.58 6.45
C GLU A 135 -7.91 -0.23 7.29
N PHE A 136 -7.61 -1.43 6.82
CA PHE A 136 -6.59 -2.31 7.38
C PHE A 136 -5.54 -2.57 6.31
N ALA A 137 -4.27 -2.37 6.65
CA ALA A 137 -3.15 -2.53 5.74
C ALA A 137 -2.06 -3.38 6.41
N ILE A 138 -1.57 -4.39 5.70
CA ILE A 138 -0.48 -5.25 6.15
C ILE A 138 0.64 -5.24 5.13
N ARG A 139 1.84 -4.89 5.59
CA ARG A 139 3.05 -4.87 4.77
C ARG A 139 4.09 -5.80 5.36
N SER A 140 4.50 -6.78 4.57
CA SER A 140 5.59 -7.68 4.91
C SER A 140 6.92 -7.03 4.48
N SER A 141 7.88 -6.87 5.40
CA SER A 141 9.22 -6.36 5.04
C SER A 141 10.14 -7.45 4.49
N PHE A 142 9.70 -8.71 4.49
CA PHE A 142 10.56 -9.83 4.15
C PHE A 142 10.96 -9.82 2.67
N LEU A 143 12.24 -10.10 2.39
CA LEU A 143 12.74 -10.48 1.07
C LEU A 143 12.53 -11.99 0.80
N HIS A 144 12.14 -12.76 1.82
CA HIS A 144 11.91 -14.21 1.75
C HIS A 144 10.52 -14.54 2.25
N SER A 145 9.84 -15.47 1.57
CA SER A 145 8.45 -15.84 1.79
C SER A 145 8.11 -15.96 3.28
N PRO A 146 7.05 -15.29 3.79
CA PRO A 146 6.57 -15.59 5.13
C PRO A 146 6.19 -17.07 5.15
N SER A 147 6.87 -17.84 6.00
CA SER A 147 6.43 -19.20 6.33
C SER A 147 4.93 -19.18 6.65
N PRO A 148 4.16 -20.23 6.29
CA PRO A 148 2.71 -20.31 6.53
C PRO A 148 2.31 -19.98 7.98
N VAL A 149 3.21 -20.19 8.95
CA VAL A 149 3.07 -19.85 10.38
C VAL A 149 2.80 -18.35 10.63
N GLN A 150 3.12 -17.45 9.69
CA GLN A 150 2.89 -16.01 9.85
C GLN A 150 1.53 -15.53 9.30
N ARG A 151 0.71 -16.41 8.72
CA ARG A 151 -0.62 -16.04 8.17
C ARG A 151 -1.76 -16.15 9.18
N ASP A 152 -1.69 -17.05 10.16
CA ASP A 152 -2.72 -17.23 11.20
C ASP A 152 -3.17 -15.92 11.87
N PRO A 153 -2.25 -14.99 12.21
CA PRO A 153 -2.64 -13.75 12.84
C PRO A 153 -3.48 -12.88 11.89
N LEU A 154 -3.17 -12.85 10.59
CA LEU A 154 -3.96 -12.14 9.59
C LEU A 154 -5.35 -12.78 9.40
N VAL A 155 -5.42 -14.11 9.31
CA VAL A 155 -6.68 -14.86 9.19
C VAL A 155 -7.65 -14.46 10.31
N LYS A 156 -7.17 -14.40 11.56
CA LYS A 156 -7.97 -13.96 12.71
C LYS A 156 -8.53 -12.54 12.55
N ILE A 157 -7.71 -11.58 12.08
CA ILE A 157 -8.21 -10.22 11.81
C ILE A 157 -9.32 -10.25 10.78
N LEU A 158 -9.11 -10.95 9.66
CA LEU A 158 -10.09 -11.01 8.58
C LEU A 158 -11.41 -11.66 9.05
N GLN A 159 -11.33 -12.61 9.98
CA GLN A 159 -12.47 -13.27 10.61
C GLN A 159 -13.25 -12.37 11.57
N GLU A 160 -12.54 -11.60 12.41
CA GLU A 160 -13.15 -10.91 13.55
C GLU A 160 -13.45 -9.43 13.29
N ILE A 161 -12.71 -8.79 12.39
CA ILE A 161 -12.80 -7.35 12.12
C ILE A 161 -13.41 -7.13 10.74
N ARG A 162 -14.41 -6.24 10.70
CA ARG A 162 -14.94 -5.69 9.45
C ARG A 162 -14.26 -4.35 9.17
N PHE A 163 -13.69 -4.22 7.98
CA PHE A 163 -13.12 -2.99 7.46
C PHE A 163 -13.64 -2.78 6.03
N ARG A 164 -13.65 -1.53 5.57
CA ARG A 164 -14.13 -1.18 4.23
C ARG A 164 -13.04 -1.36 3.17
N SER A 165 -11.79 -1.21 3.58
CA SER A 165 -10.62 -1.30 2.70
C SER A 165 -9.56 -2.23 3.28
N LEU A 166 -9.00 -3.08 2.42
CA LEU A 166 -7.89 -3.98 2.73
C LEU A 166 -6.72 -3.69 1.81
N ASP A 167 -5.55 -3.43 2.38
CA ASP A 167 -4.30 -3.27 1.64
C ASP A 167 -3.31 -4.36 2.07
N ILE A 168 -2.81 -5.11 1.10
CA ILE A 168 -1.88 -6.22 1.32
C ILE A 168 -0.68 -5.95 0.44
N SER A 169 0.48 -5.69 1.04
CA SER A 169 1.69 -5.36 0.29
C SER A 169 2.86 -6.28 0.62
N ASN A 170 3.61 -6.65 -0.42
CA ASN A 170 4.73 -7.56 -0.38
C ASN A 170 4.40 -8.97 0.15
N VAL A 171 3.22 -9.49 -0.17
CA VAL A 171 2.78 -10.83 0.28
C VAL A 171 2.79 -11.83 -0.87
N ASP A 172 3.06 -13.10 -0.56
CA ASP A 172 2.94 -14.20 -1.52
C ASP A 172 1.51 -14.76 -1.48
N ILE A 173 0.87 -14.86 -2.64
CA ILE A 173 -0.53 -15.27 -2.79
C ILE A 173 -0.61 -16.64 -3.45
N ASP A 174 -0.78 -17.68 -2.63
CA ASP A 174 -1.09 -19.04 -3.07
C ASP A 174 -2.59 -19.34 -2.91
N ASP A 175 -3.01 -20.54 -3.32
CA ASP A 175 -4.42 -20.95 -3.28
C ASP A 175 -4.98 -20.96 -1.84
N GLU A 176 -4.16 -21.32 -0.85
CA GLU A 176 -4.57 -21.31 0.57
C GLU A 176 -4.91 -19.89 1.02
N PHE A 177 -4.03 -18.93 0.76
CA PHE A 177 -4.27 -17.54 1.14
C PHE A 177 -5.37 -16.89 0.31
N ALA A 178 -5.52 -17.25 -0.97
CA ALA A 178 -6.64 -16.81 -1.80
C ALA A 178 -7.99 -17.28 -1.22
N ASN A 179 -8.08 -18.52 -0.73
CA ASN A 179 -9.29 -19.04 -0.09
C ASN A 179 -9.62 -18.27 1.21
N VAL A 180 -8.60 -17.91 2.00
CA VAL A 180 -8.78 -17.06 3.19
C VAL A 180 -9.36 -15.70 2.82
N LEU A 181 -8.83 -15.05 1.76
CA LEU A 181 -9.35 -13.77 1.30
C LEU A 181 -10.79 -13.89 0.80
N GLU A 182 -11.10 -14.97 0.08
CA GLU A 182 -12.45 -15.24 -0.42
C GLU A 182 -13.46 -15.45 0.71
N GLU A 183 -13.11 -16.26 1.72
CA GLU A 183 -14.01 -16.62 2.80
C GLU A 183 -14.25 -15.44 3.76
N TYR A 184 -13.20 -14.71 4.11
CA TYR A 184 -13.25 -13.76 5.22
C TYR A 184 -13.17 -12.29 4.79
N ALA A 185 -12.38 -11.95 3.77
CA ALA A 185 -12.15 -10.56 3.38
C ALA A 185 -13.20 -10.05 2.39
N PHE A 186 -13.37 -10.72 1.25
CA PHE A 186 -14.20 -10.24 0.14
C PHE A 186 -15.65 -9.90 0.51
N PRO A 187 -16.35 -10.65 1.39
CA PRO A 187 -17.73 -10.32 1.77
C PRO A 187 -17.85 -9.01 2.56
N ASN A 188 -16.76 -8.55 3.17
CA ASN A 188 -16.76 -7.47 4.15
C ASN A 188 -16.15 -6.16 3.64
N ILE A 189 -15.49 -6.16 2.47
CA ILE A 189 -14.76 -5.00 1.93
C ILE A 189 -15.40 -4.40 0.67
N ASP A 190 -15.23 -3.10 0.51
CA ASP A 190 -15.53 -2.38 -0.73
C ASP A 190 -14.30 -2.19 -1.62
N MET A 191 -13.11 -2.20 -1.00
CA MET A 191 -11.84 -1.89 -1.64
C MET A 191 -10.77 -2.90 -1.25
N ILE A 192 -10.00 -3.35 -2.24
CA ILE A 192 -8.80 -4.16 -2.02
C ILE A 192 -7.63 -3.61 -2.83
N SER A 193 -6.48 -3.48 -2.16
CA SER A 193 -5.18 -3.20 -2.74
C SER A 193 -4.29 -4.41 -2.49
N ILE A 194 -3.72 -4.95 -3.56
CA ILE A 194 -2.82 -6.09 -3.49
C ILE A 194 -1.53 -5.73 -4.23
N GLU A 195 -0.44 -5.61 -3.50
CA GLU A 195 0.91 -5.61 -4.04
C GLU A 195 1.56 -6.96 -3.73
N ALA A 196 1.43 -7.90 -4.67
CA ALA A 196 1.92 -9.25 -4.50
C ALA A 196 3.40 -9.33 -4.87
N ARG A 197 4.22 -9.92 -3.99
CA ARG A 197 5.62 -10.23 -4.30
C ARG A 197 5.68 -11.42 -5.26
N TRP A 198 4.92 -12.45 -4.94
CA TRP A 198 4.73 -13.65 -5.73
C TRP A 198 3.26 -14.06 -5.69
N MET A 199 2.78 -14.69 -6.74
CA MET A 199 1.49 -15.36 -6.76
C MET A 199 1.77 -16.80 -7.20
N SER A 200 0.97 -17.77 -6.77
CA SER A 200 1.12 -19.18 -7.15
C SER A 200 -0.24 -19.83 -7.08
N LEU A 201 -1.17 -19.26 -7.84
CA LEU A 201 -2.55 -19.72 -7.91
C LEU A 201 -2.71 -20.76 -9.00
N SER A 202 -3.49 -21.81 -8.69
CA SER A 202 -3.88 -22.83 -9.67
C SER A 202 -4.77 -22.24 -10.77
N ASP A 203 -5.62 -21.28 -10.43
CA ASP A 203 -6.48 -20.55 -11.37
C ASP A 203 -6.54 -19.05 -11.04
N PRO A 204 -5.57 -18.25 -11.53
CA PRO A 204 -5.55 -16.80 -11.34
C PRO A 204 -6.78 -16.10 -11.93
N ARG A 205 -7.37 -16.64 -13.00
CA ARG A 205 -8.52 -16.02 -13.68
C ARG A 205 -9.74 -16.08 -12.76
N THR A 206 -10.02 -17.26 -12.21
CA THR A 206 -11.15 -17.45 -11.29
C THR A 206 -10.97 -16.60 -10.04
N PHE A 207 -9.76 -16.51 -9.49
CA PHE A 207 -9.47 -15.63 -8.35
C PHE A 207 -9.79 -14.15 -8.64
N LEU A 208 -9.31 -13.61 -9.76
CA LEU A 208 -9.56 -12.22 -10.16
C LEU A 208 -11.05 -11.94 -10.40
N LEU A 209 -11.78 -12.88 -11.00
CA LEU A 209 -13.22 -12.76 -11.19
C LEU A 209 -13.98 -12.79 -9.86
N LYS A 210 -13.58 -13.65 -8.92
CA LYS A 210 -14.13 -13.69 -7.55
C LYS A 210 -13.91 -12.37 -6.82
N ILE A 211 -12.71 -11.79 -6.88
CA ILE A 211 -12.44 -10.44 -6.33
C ILE A 211 -13.41 -9.43 -6.94
N SER A 212 -13.48 -9.35 -8.28
CA SER A 212 -14.31 -8.35 -8.98
C SER A 212 -15.82 -8.50 -8.74
N SER A 213 -16.27 -9.68 -8.31
CA SER A 213 -17.66 -9.96 -7.99
C SER A 213 -18.05 -9.49 -6.59
N ASN A 214 -17.07 -9.38 -5.70
CA ASN A 214 -17.31 -9.03 -4.29
C ASN A 214 -16.89 -7.60 -3.95
N VAL A 215 -15.93 -7.03 -4.67
CA VAL A 215 -15.28 -5.76 -4.33
C VAL A 215 -15.54 -4.70 -5.42
N ARG A 216 -15.69 -3.42 -5.04
CA ARG A 216 -15.95 -2.32 -5.99
C ARG A 216 -14.66 -1.73 -6.57
N PHE A 217 -13.63 -1.61 -5.74
CA PHE A 217 -12.32 -1.09 -6.12
C PHE A 217 -11.26 -2.17 -5.96
N VAL A 218 -10.45 -2.36 -7.00
CA VAL A 218 -9.33 -3.29 -7.01
C VAL A 218 -8.08 -2.55 -7.49
N TYR A 219 -7.03 -2.55 -6.66
CA TYR A 219 -5.67 -2.20 -7.07
C TYR A 219 -4.83 -3.47 -7.07
N LEU A 220 -4.15 -3.76 -8.19
CA LEU A 220 -3.22 -4.87 -8.31
C LEU A 220 -1.86 -4.35 -8.78
N SER A 221 -0.89 -4.39 -7.88
CA SER A 221 0.51 -4.32 -8.22
C SER A 221 1.07 -5.73 -8.27
N MET A 222 1.45 -6.18 -9.46
CA MET A 222 2.16 -7.43 -9.64
C MET A 222 3.49 -7.12 -10.29
N ILE A 223 4.59 -7.54 -9.65
CA ILE A 223 5.92 -7.42 -10.22
C ILE A 223 6.02 -8.41 -11.39
N VAL A 224 5.57 -8.00 -12.59
CA VAL A 224 5.91 -8.47 -13.96
C VAL A 224 5.76 -9.97 -14.30
N HIS A 225 5.76 -10.90 -13.34
CA HIS A 225 5.84 -12.34 -13.58
C HIS A 225 4.49 -12.97 -13.95
N TYR A 226 3.37 -12.41 -13.49
CA TYR A 226 2.02 -12.88 -13.80
C TYR A 226 1.38 -12.26 -15.04
N ILE A 227 1.98 -11.18 -15.55
CA ILE A 227 1.53 -10.52 -16.79
C ILE A 227 2.02 -11.29 -18.04
N ASN A 228 2.85 -12.32 -17.83
CA ASN A 228 3.37 -13.20 -18.87
C ASN A 228 2.78 -14.62 -18.78
N LEU A 229 1.54 -14.78 -18.31
CA LEU A 229 0.83 -16.05 -18.54
C LEU A 229 0.66 -16.20 -20.06
N PRO A 230 1.30 -17.20 -20.70
CA PRO A 230 1.11 -17.43 -22.12
C PRO A 230 -0.38 -17.59 -22.39
N ASP A 231 -0.88 -16.94 -23.44
CA ASP A 231 -2.28 -17.02 -23.89
C ASP A 231 -3.35 -16.38 -22.99
N PHE A 232 -2.94 -15.54 -22.02
CA PHE A 232 -3.90 -14.88 -21.16
C PHE A 232 -4.53 -13.64 -21.83
N ASP A 233 -5.82 -13.74 -22.20
CA ASP A 233 -6.56 -12.59 -22.74
C ASP A 233 -6.96 -11.61 -21.62
N TYR A 234 -6.03 -10.71 -21.29
CA TYR A 234 -6.26 -9.63 -20.32
C TYR A 234 -7.42 -8.72 -20.72
N VAL A 235 -7.66 -8.52 -22.02
CA VAL A 235 -8.70 -7.61 -22.50
C VAL A 235 -10.07 -8.17 -22.15
N GLU A 236 -10.27 -9.45 -22.46
CA GLU A 236 -11.50 -10.16 -22.11
C GLU A 236 -11.67 -10.28 -20.59
N LEU A 237 -10.61 -10.63 -19.85
CA LEU A 237 -10.71 -10.73 -18.39
C LEU A 237 -11.10 -9.40 -17.75
N ILE A 238 -10.41 -8.30 -18.08
CA ILE A 238 -10.69 -6.99 -17.47
C ILE A 238 -12.12 -6.54 -17.81
N ALA A 239 -12.59 -6.79 -19.03
CA ALA A 239 -13.98 -6.53 -19.41
C ALA A 239 -14.97 -7.37 -18.59
N GLN A 240 -14.67 -8.65 -18.35
CA GLN A 240 -15.48 -9.52 -17.48
C GLN A 240 -15.47 -9.04 -16.02
N MET A 241 -14.31 -8.63 -15.50
CA MET A 241 -14.21 -8.08 -14.14
C MET A 241 -15.12 -6.84 -13.97
N PHE A 242 -15.10 -5.91 -14.93
CA PHE A 242 -16.00 -4.76 -14.91
C PHE A 242 -17.46 -5.11 -15.13
N SER A 243 -17.78 -6.28 -15.70
CA SER A 243 -19.16 -6.73 -15.87
C SER A 243 -19.81 -7.10 -14.53
N ASN A 244 -19.02 -7.39 -13.49
CA ASN A 244 -19.47 -7.73 -12.14
C ASN A 244 -19.73 -6.48 -11.25
N LYS A 245 -19.45 -6.58 -9.94
CA LYS A 245 -19.66 -5.52 -8.94
C LYS A 245 -18.60 -4.43 -9.01
N MET A 246 -17.39 -4.75 -9.47
CA MET A 246 -16.27 -3.83 -9.61
C MET A 246 -16.59 -2.68 -10.57
N ASP A 247 -16.29 -1.45 -10.12
CA ASP A 247 -16.38 -0.24 -10.93
C ASP A 247 -15.02 0.44 -11.10
N THR A 248 -14.00 0.05 -10.32
CA THR A 248 -12.67 0.65 -10.37
C THR A 248 -11.58 -0.41 -10.39
N LEU A 249 -10.67 -0.31 -11.36
CA LEU A 249 -9.50 -1.18 -11.47
C LEU A 249 -8.26 -0.34 -11.74
N GLU A 250 -7.23 -0.57 -10.94
CA GLU A 250 -5.90 -0.03 -11.14
C GLU A 250 -4.86 -1.14 -11.20
N LEU A 251 -4.00 -1.08 -12.22
CA LEU A 251 -2.97 -2.08 -12.49
C LEU A 251 -1.61 -1.41 -12.69
N THR A 252 -0.55 -1.91 -12.05
CA THR A 252 0.78 -1.30 -12.25
C THR A 252 1.38 -1.54 -13.62
N SER A 253 0.96 -2.54 -14.39
CA SER A 253 1.47 -2.71 -15.75
C SER A 253 0.57 -3.60 -16.59
N LEU A 254 0.58 -3.36 -17.91
CA LEU A 254 0.01 -4.25 -18.92
C LEU A 254 0.87 -4.23 -20.18
N PRO A 255 0.87 -5.32 -20.99
CA PRO A 255 1.58 -5.30 -22.26
C PRO A 255 0.89 -4.33 -23.23
N ARG A 256 1.70 -3.57 -23.98
CA ARG A 256 1.23 -2.48 -24.87
C ARG A 256 0.10 -2.89 -25.82
N GLY A 257 0.15 -4.13 -26.34
CA GLY A 257 -0.89 -4.67 -27.23
C GLY A 257 -2.28 -4.69 -26.58
N HIS A 258 -2.38 -5.14 -25.32
CA HIS A 258 -3.65 -5.18 -24.60
C HIS A 258 -4.15 -3.78 -24.25
N ILE A 259 -3.25 -2.84 -23.95
CA ILE A 259 -3.63 -1.46 -23.60
C ILE A 259 -4.38 -0.80 -24.77
N ASN A 260 -3.90 -0.96 -26.01
CA ASN A 260 -4.57 -0.42 -27.20
C ASN A 260 -5.99 -0.99 -27.39
N LEU A 261 -6.19 -2.27 -27.11
CA LEU A 261 -7.49 -2.92 -27.20
C LEU A 261 -8.41 -2.47 -26.05
N LEU A 262 -7.90 -2.31 -24.83
CA LEU A 262 -8.67 -1.86 -23.67
C LEU A 262 -9.22 -0.44 -23.85
N ARG A 263 -8.43 0.51 -24.37
CA ARG A 263 -8.91 1.89 -24.62
C ARG A 263 -10.04 1.99 -25.65
N GLU A 264 -10.18 0.98 -26.52
CA GLU A 264 -11.25 0.90 -27.51
C GLU A 264 -12.46 0.15 -26.93
N ARG A 265 -12.21 -0.92 -26.16
CA ARG A 265 -13.24 -1.81 -25.65
C ARG A 265 -13.94 -1.30 -24.38
N LEU A 266 -13.20 -0.81 -23.40
CA LEU A 266 -13.74 -0.46 -22.08
C LEU A 266 -14.81 0.64 -22.12
N PRO A 267 -14.66 1.72 -22.92
CA PRO A 267 -15.72 2.73 -23.06
C PRO A 267 -17.04 2.18 -23.62
N CYS A 268 -17.00 1.04 -24.32
CA CYS A 268 -18.19 0.42 -24.93
C CYS A 268 -18.97 -0.48 -23.97
N LEU A 269 -18.50 -0.68 -22.73
CA LEU A 269 -19.19 -1.53 -21.74
C LEU A 269 -20.51 -0.91 -21.22
N GLY A 270 -20.73 0.39 -21.44
CA GLY A 270 -21.94 1.09 -20.97
C GLY A 270 -22.03 1.23 -19.44
N LYS A 271 -20.92 1.03 -18.72
CA LYS A 271 -20.83 1.14 -17.25
C LYS A 271 -20.01 2.36 -16.84
N LYS A 272 -20.29 2.92 -15.67
CA LYS A 272 -19.58 4.08 -15.10
C LYS A 272 -18.27 3.65 -14.45
N ILE A 273 -17.30 3.27 -15.26
CA ILE A 273 -16.05 2.67 -14.77
C ILE A 273 -14.90 3.69 -14.62
N TRP A 274 -13.90 3.29 -13.86
CA TRP A 274 -12.59 3.92 -13.80
C TRP A 274 -11.54 2.82 -13.93
N PHE A 275 -10.80 2.86 -15.03
CA PHE A 275 -9.62 2.03 -15.25
C PHE A 275 -8.36 2.89 -15.28
N SER A 276 -7.30 2.45 -14.61
CA SER A 276 -5.99 3.10 -14.62
C SER A 276 -4.88 2.06 -14.75
N THR A 277 -3.86 2.35 -15.53
CA THR A 277 -2.66 1.50 -15.57
C THR A 277 -1.42 2.28 -15.99
N GLU A 278 -0.23 1.85 -15.55
CA GLU A 278 1.01 2.36 -16.15
C GLU A 278 1.09 1.93 -17.62
N SER A 279 1.55 2.83 -18.47
CA SER A 279 1.65 2.60 -19.90
C SER A 279 2.74 3.48 -20.52
N SER A 280 3.34 3.00 -21.60
CA SER A 280 4.26 3.76 -22.44
C SER A 280 3.58 4.31 -23.70
N ILE A 281 2.28 4.58 -23.63
CA ILE A 281 1.52 5.15 -24.75
C ILE A 281 1.74 6.66 -24.81
N ASP A 282 1.93 7.18 -26.02
CA ASP A 282 2.06 8.60 -26.28
C ASP A 282 0.87 9.41 -25.73
N ASN A 283 1.10 10.71 -25.55
CA ASN A 283 0.08 11.62 -25.04
C ASN A 283 -1.20 11.55 -25.89
N LEU A 284 -2.29 11.14 -25.25
CA LEU A 284 -3.61 11.14 -25.84
C LEU A 284 -4.61 11.72 -24.84
N ASN A 285 -5.65 12.36 -25.35
CA ASN A 285 -6.73 12.89 -24.54
C ASN A 285 -7.96 13.06 -25.43
N TYR A 286 -8.86 12.09 -25.37
CA TYR A 286 -10.12 12.13 -26.11
C TYR A 286 -11.27 11.65 -25.24
N THR A 287 -12.50 11.81 -25.72
CA THR A 287 -13.71 11.33 -25.05
C THR A 287 -14.52 10.48 -26.02
N ILE A 288 -15.00 9.33 -25.55
CA ILE A 288 -15.85 8.40 -26.30
C ILE A 288 -16.83 7.72 -25.33
N ASN A 289 -18.10 7.61 -25.71
CA ASN A 289 -19.14 6.97 -24.88
C ASN A 289 -19.14 7.44 -23.42
N GLU A 290 -19.07 8.75 -23.18
CA GLU A 290 -19.01 9.33 -21.83
C GLU A 290 -17.78 8.93 -21.00
N HIS A 291 -16.73 8.42 -21.63
CA HIS A 291 -15.45 8.11 -21.00
C HIS A 291 -14.36 9.01 -21.55
N ARG A 292 -13.63 9.67 -20.65
CA ARG A 292 -12.38 10.33 -20.98
C ARG A 292 -11.27 9.30 -20.99
N VAL A 293 -10.60 9.18 -22.14
CA VAL A 293 -9.40 8.36 -22.32
C VAL A 293 -8.21 9.30 -22.39
N LYS A 294 -7.31 9.19 -21.42
CA LYS A 294 -6.12 10.05 -21.30
C LYS A 294 -4.88 9.19 -21.10
N ALA A 295 -3.81 9.46 -21.84
CA ALA A 295 -2.47 8.98 -21.51
C ALA A 295 -1.48 10.15 -21.46
N ASP A 296 -0.50 10.08 -20.58
CA ASP A 296 0.52 11.12 -20.35
C ASP A 296 1.97 10.65 -20.57
N GLY A 297 2.14 9.56 -21.34
CA GLY A 297 3.43 8.90 -21.55
C GLY A 297 3.83 7.93 -20.43
N ARG A 298 3.16 7.96 -19.27
CA ARG A 298 3.44 7.06 -18.14
C ARG A 298 2.23 6.29 -17.65
N HIS A 299 1.04 6.88 -17.75
CA HIS A 299 -0.20 6.24 -17.31
C HIS A 299 -1.26 6.38 -18.38
N LEU A 300 -2.08 5.34 -18.53
CA LEU A 300 -3.36 5.40 -19.22
C LEU A 300 -4.47 5.43 -18.17
N THR A 301 -5.42 6.35 -18.35
CA THR A 301 -6.66 6.39 -17.58
C THR A 301 -7.85 6.39 -18.53
N ILE A 302 -8.82 5.51 -18.27
CA ILE A 302 -10.13 5.48 -18.91
C ILE A 302 -11.15 5.70 -17.82
N LYS A 303 -11.80 6.86 -17.82
CA LYS A 303 -12.66 7.28 -16.71
C LYS A 303 -13.97 7.84 -17.20
N HIS A 304 -15.07 7.31 -16.70
CA HIS A 304 -16.39 7.87 -16.96
C HIS A 304 -16.45 9.34 -16.51
N ILE A 305 -17.09 10.21 -17.29
CA ILE A 305 -17.13 11.67 -17.05
C ILE A 305 -17.70 12.03 -15.66
N SER A 306 -18.66 11.24 -15.16
CA SER A 306 -19.25 11.44 -13.83
C SER A 306 -18.28 11.16 -12.67
N ARG A 307 -17.11 10.60 -12.96
CA ARG A 307 -16.11 10.19 -11.96
C ARG A 307 -14.86 11.05 -12.00
N LEU A 308 -14.78 12.07 -12.87
CA LEU A 308 -13.57 12.87 -13.08
C LEU A 308 -13.02 13.56 -11.82
N SER A 309 -13.87 13.82 -10.82
CA SER A 309 -13.49 14.40 -9.52
C SER A 309 -12.94 13.39 -8.52
N GLU A 310 -13.08 12.10 -8.77
CA GLU A 310 -12.50 11.08 -7.89
C GLU A 310 -10.98 11.08 -8.06
N HIS A 311 -10.26 10.99 -6.94
CA HIS A 311 -8.81 10.86 -6.89
C HIS A 311 -8.49 9.71 -5.92
N TYR A 312 -7.45 8.95 -6.23
CA TYR A 312 -6.86 7.99 -5.31
C TYR A 312 -5.70 8.68 -4.59
#